data_AF-A0A4T0VDT1-F1
#
_entry.id   AF-A0A4T0VDT1-F1
#
_cell.length_a   1.000
_cell.length_b   1.000
_cell.length_c   1.000
_cell.angle_alpha   90.00
_cell.angle_beta   90.00
_cell.angle_gamma   90.00
#
_symmetry.space_group_name_H-M   'P 1'
#
loop_
_entity.id
_entity.type
_entity.pdbx_description
1 polymer ?
#
loop_
_entity_poly.entity_id
_entity_poly.type
_entity_poly.pdbx_seq_one_letter_code
_entity_poly.pdbx_strand_id
1 'polypeptide(L)'
;MSRSTPRKRGHARHSSASGHGPRPVQSDYESDAAHYIDSHPVPVPNPALFNRTNTDLNLSVLRRYLPPSTRPSPSPPTLSATPRACIFVLNRRGLENVILDLGDVADFEVVDEIYIFRLRGGEEDGSKVMGIWIHADKDDTRVMNAALITETLRHVRIAEEQNAVAGGGPAPQEELGPAMQAIGRRLSLSDLFGAQNGVKG
;
A
#
# COMPACT_ATOMS: atom_id res chain seq x y z
N MET A 1 30.78 54.10 -8.59
CA MET A 1 32.23 54.37 -8.45
C MET A 1 32.90 53.12 -7.91
N SER A 2 33.53 52.37 -8.81
CA SER A 2 34.05 51.01 -8.60
C SER A 2 35.37 51.04 -7.83
N ARG A 3 35.51 50.21 -6.78
CA ARG A 3 36.75 50.07 -6.02
C ARG A 3 37.64 49.01 -6.68
N SER A 4 38.74 49.49 -7.26
CA SER A 4 39.82 48.72 -7.89
C SER A 4 40.64 47.98 -6.83
N THR A 5 40.84 46.67 -7.00
CA THR A 5 41.75 45.86 -6.19
C THR A 5 43.12 45.71 -6.88
N PRO A 6 44.24 45.64 -6.14
CA PRO A 6 45.57 45.80 -6.72
C PRO A 6 46.02 44.56 -7.51
N ARG A 7 46.43 44.75 -8.78
CA ARG A 7 47.11 43.74 -9.60
C ARG A 7 48.60 43.69 -9.25
N LYS A 8 49.09 42.54 -8.78
CA LYS A 8 50.53 42.23 -8.70
C LYS A 8 51.06 41.86 -10.09
N ARG A 9 52.04 42.63 -10.60
CA ARG A 9 52.73 42.36 -11.87
C ARG A 9 53.75 41.22 -11.69
N GLY A 10 53.58 40.18 -12.51
CA GLY A 10 54.59 39.60 -13.40
C GLY A 10 55.85 38.96 -12.83
N HIS A 11 55.93 37.64 -12.96
CA HIS A 11 57.17 36.98 -13.39
C HIS A 11 56.89 36.08 -14.59
N ALA A 12 57.31 36.54 -15.76
CA ALA A 12 57.51 35.68 -16.92
C ALA A 12 58.96 35.20 -16.88
N ARG A 13 59.18 33.89 -16.77
CA ARG A 13 60.43 33.22 -17.18
C ARG A 13 60.10 31.87 -17.81
N HIS A 14 60.83 31.59 -18.87
CA HIS A 14 60.55 30.61 -19.91
C HIS A 14 60.86 29.15 -19.52
N SER A 15 60.09 28.25 -20.15
CA SER A 15 60.41 26.95 -20.76
C SER A 15 61.54 26.07 -20.21
N SER A 16 61.19 24.83 -19.82
CA SER A 16 61.78 23.59 -20.36
C SER A 16 61.08 22.35 -19.76
N ALA A 17 61.19 21.25 -20.49
CA ALA A 17 60.34 20.07 -20.43
C ALA A 17 60.59 19.12 -19.24
N SER A 18 59.66 18.18 -19.11
CA SER A 18 59.76 16.85 -18.48
C SER A 18 59.78 16.76 -16.94
N GLY A 19 58.70 16.22 -16.39
CA GLY A 19 58.62 15.76 -15.01
C GLY A 19 57.19 15.34 -14.68
N HIS A 20 56.94 14.03 -14.59
CA HIS A 20 55.66 13.43 -14.24
C HIS A 20 55.07 14.03 -12.95
N GLY A 21 54.00 14.83 -13.07
CA GLY A 21 53.03 15.04 -11.99
C GLY A 21 51.92 13.98 -12.10
N PRO A 22 51.28 13.57 -10.99
CA PRO A 22 50.15 12.67 -11.07
C PRO A 22 49.06 13.34 -11.89
N ARG A 23 48.83 12.80 -13.09
CA ARG A 23 47.67 13.17 -13.89
C ARG A 23 46.44 12.90 -13.03
N PRO A 24 45.46 13.83 -12.91
CA PRO A 24 44.16 13.44 -12.40
C PRO A 24 43.69 12.30 -13.31
N VAL A 25 43.59 11.10 -12.76
CA VAL A 25 42.93 9.97 -13.42
C VAL A 25 41.46 10.36 -13.44
N GLN A 26 41.09 11.15 -14.43
CA GLN A 26 39.71 11.21 -14.87
C GLN A 26 39.50 9.82 -15.48
N SER A 27 38.89 8.91 -14.71
CA SER A 27 38.24 7.77 -15.32
C SER A 27 37.09 8.37 -16.12
N ASP A 28 37.21 8.30 -17.44
CA ASP A 28 36.24 8.83 -18.38
C ASP A 28 34.97 7.99 -18.29
N TYR A 29 34.11 8.30 -17.33
CA TYR A 29 32.85 7.59 -17.07
C TYR A 29 32.00 7.43 -18.34
N GLU A 30 32.15 8.36 -19.30
CA GLU A 30 31.47 8.27 -20.59
C GLU A 30 32.00 7.15 -21.51
N SER A 31 33.31 6.88 -21.50
CA SER A 31 33.89 5.82 -22.33
C SER A 31 33.50 4.43 -21.83
N ASP A 32 33.49 4.24 -20.51
CA ASP A 32 33.05 2.99 -19.89
C ASP A 32 31.55 2.76 -20.07
N ALA A 33 30.74 3.82 -19.99
CA ALA A 33 29.29 3.72 -20.23
C ALA A 33 28.97 3.32 -21.68
N ALA A 34 29.66 3.90 -22.66
CA ALA A 34 29.49 3.55 -24.07
C ALA A 34 29.90 2.09 -24.34
N HIS A 35 31.05 1.66 -23.83
CA HIS A 35 31.49 0.27 -23.96
C HIS A 35 30.58 -0.72 -23.21
N TYR A 36 30.02 -0.33 -22.07
CA TYR A 36 29.07 -1.16 -21.34
C TYR A 36 27.77 -1.35 -22.12
N ILE A 37 27.21 -0.29 -22.72
CA ILE A 37 25.98 -0.36 -23.54
C ILE A 37 26.21 -1.16 -24.84
N ASP A 38 27.41 -1.06 -25.42
CA ASP A 38 27.77 -1.80 -26.64
C ASP A 38 27.95 -3.31 -26.37
N SER A 39 28.55 -3.66 -25.21
CA SER A 39 28.77 -5.05 -24.80
C SER A 39 27.54 -5.71 -24.14
N HIS A 40 26.61 -4.92 -23.59
CA HIS A 40 25.39 -5.39 -22.95
C HIS A 40 24.18 -4.84 -23.71
N PRO A 41 23.52 -5.65 -24.56
CA PRO A 41 22.30 -5.22 -25.21
C PRO A 41 21.31 -4.73 -24.16
N VAL A 42 20.87 -3.48 -24.30
CA VAL A 42 19.88 -2.90 -23.41
C VAL A 42 18.66 -3.83 -23.41
N PRO A 43 18.19 -4.31 -22.24
CA PRO A 43 17.03 -5.19 -22.19
C PRO A 43 15.88 -4.51 -22.92
N VAL A 44 15.31 -5.22 -23.90
CA VAL A 44 14.12 -4.72 -24.62
C VAL A 44 13.09 -4.31 -23.58
N PRO A 45 12.58 -3.07 -23.60
CA PRO A 45 11.63 -2.62 -22.61
C PRO A 45 10.43 -3.56 -22.62
N ASN A 46 10.00 -4.00 -21.44
CA ASN A 46 8.93 -4.98 -21.33
C ASN A 46 7.68 -4.47 -22.08
N PRO A 47 7.23 -5.15 -23.15
CA PRO A 47 6.15 -4.66 -23.99
C PRO A 47 4.84 -4.47 -23.21
N ALA A 48 4.67 -5.21 -22.11
CA ALA A 48 3.53 -5.12 -21.20
C ALA A 48 3.47 -3.80 -20.41
N LEU A 49 4.51 -2.96 -20.46
CA LEU A 49 4.53 -1.65 -19.81
C LEU A 49 4.12 -0.50 -20.74
N PHE A 50 4.22 -0.64 -22.07
CA PHE A 50 3.91 0.46 -23.00
C PHE A 50 2.43 0.86 -23.00
N ASN A 51 1.52 -0.06 -22.70
CA ASN A 51 0.09 0.19 -22.75
C ASN A 51 -0.54 0.42 -21.37
N ARG A 52 0.25 0.43 -20.30
CA ARG A 52 -0.29 0.61 -18.95
C ARG A 52 -0.46 2.09 -18.65
N THR A 53 -1.66 2.45 -18.22
CA THR A 53 -1.94 3.79 -17.70
C THR A 53 -1.35 3.96 -16.30
N ASN A 54 -1.20 5.21 -15.84
CA ASN A 54 -0.78 5.47 -14.45
C ASN A 54 -1.72 4.79 -13.44
N THR A 55 -3.02 4.78 -13.75
CA THR A 55 -4.04 4.05 -13.00
C THR A 55 -3.73 2.56 -12.93
N ASP A 56 -3.46 1.89 -14.06
CA ASP A 56 -3.13 0.46 -14.07
C ASP A 56 -1.89 0.12 -13.26
N LEU A 57 -0.87 0.99 -13.34
CA LEU A 57 0.35 0.85 -12.56
C LEU A 57 0.06 1.02 -11.07
N ASN A 58 -0.66 2.07 -10.66
CA ASN A 58 -1.03 2.30 -9.28
C ASN A 58 -1.83 1.13 -8.71
N LEU A 59 -2.85 0.64 -9.43
CA LEU A 59 -3.60 -0.54 -9.01
C LEU A 59 -2.70 -1.77 -8.86
N SER A 60 -1.74 -1.97 -9.76
CA SER A 60 -0.81 -3.11 -9.67
C SER A 60 0.09 -3.05 -8.42
N VAL A 61 0.44 -1.85 -7.96
CA VAL A 61 1.18 -1.63 -6.70
C VAL A 61 0.27 -1.88 -5.51
N LEU A 62 -0.92 -1.26 -5.48
CA LEU A 62 -1.85 -1.36 -4.35
C LEU A 62 -2.29 -2.81 -4.10
N ARG A 63 -2.46 -3.62 -5.16
CA ARG A 63 -2.80 -5.06 -5.05
C ARG A 63 -1.79 -5.89 -4.24
N ARG A 64 -0.55 -5.43 -4.07
CA ARG A 64 0.47 -6.13 -3.26
C ARG A 64 0.28 -5.92 -1.76
N TYR A 65 -0.40 -4.85 -1.39
CA TYR A 65 -0.64 -4.45 0.00
C TYR A 65 -2.05 -4.81 0.49
N LEU A 66 -2.89 -5.30 -0.41
CA LEU A 66 -4.21 -5.81 -0.07
C LEU A 66 -4.08 -7.06 0.83
N PRO A 67 -4.74 -7.10 2.01
CA PRO A 67 -4.68 -8.26 2.89
C PRO A 67 -5.31 -9.49 2.20
N PRO A 68 -4.88 -10.74 2.52
CA PRO A 68 -5.41 -11.95 1.88
C PRO A 68 -6.93 -12.08 1.89
N SER A 69 -7.61 -11.52 2.89
CA SER A 69 -9.07 -11.43 3.01
C SER A 69 -9.78 -10.61 1.91
N THR A 70 -9.03 -9.83 1.13
CA THR A 70 -9.55 -9.06 -0.02
C THR A 70 -9.28 -9.74 -1.36
N ARG A 71 -8.61 -10.89 -1.34
CA ARG A 71 -8.46 -11.71 -2.55
C ARG A 71 -9.78 -12.44 -2.79
N PRO A 72 -10.39 -12.35 -3.99
CA PRO A 72 -11.53 -13.18 -4.30
C PRO A 72 -11.12 -14.66 -4.13
N SER A 73 -11.79 -15.34 -3.21
CA SER A 73 -11.67 -16.79 -3.03
C SER A 73 -12.11 -17.48 -4.33
N PRO A 74 -11.46 -18.58 -4.76
CA PRO A 74 -11.89 -19.36 -5.91
C PRO A 74 -13.22 -20.12 -5.68
N SER A 75 -13.80 -20.04 -4.47
CA SER A 75 -15.14 -20.55 -4.19
C SER A 75 -16.22 -19.76 -4.96
N PRO A 76 -17.37 -20.38 -5.29
CA PRO A 76 -18.47 -19.65 -5.92
C PRO A 76 -18.79 -18.37 -5.14
N PRO A 77 -19.21 -17.29 -5.82
CA PRO A 77 -19.40 -15.99 -5.19
C PRO A 77 -20.50 -16.10 -4.13
N THR A 78 -20.09 -16.30 -2.87
CA THR A 78 -20.94 -16.00 -1.74
C THR A 78 -21.18 -14.50 -1.80
N LEU A 79 -22.44 -14.10 -1.96
CA LEU A 79 -22.94 -12.77 -2.29
C LEU A 79 -22.61 -11.64 -1.27
N SER A 80 -21.65 -11.84 -0.37
CA SER A 80 -21.38 -10.93 0.76
C SER A 80 -20.00 -10.27 0.69
N ALA A 81 -19.49 -9.94 -0.50
CA ALA A 81 -18.31 -9.11 -0.60
C ALA A 81 -18.68 -7.68 -0.20
N THR A 82 -18.56 -7.35 1.10
CA THR A 82 -18.67 -5.96 1.57
C THR A 82 -17.72 -5.11 0.74
N PRO A 83 -18.18 -4.02 0.10
CA PRO A 83 -17.31 -3.12 -0.60
C PRO A 83 -16.36 -2.50 0.42
N ARG A 84 -15.08 -2.88 0.34
CA ARG A 84 -14.02 -2.37 1.18
C ARG A 84 -13.33 -1.23 0.45
N ALA A 85 -13.31 -0.06 1.07
CA ALA A 85 -12.56 1.08 0.58
C ALA A 85 -11.41 1.36 1.54
N CYS A 86 -10.23 1.68 0.99
CA CYS A 86 -9.02 1.86 1.79
C CYS A 86 -8.27 3.10 1.32
N ILE A 87 -7.64 3.80 2.26
CA ILE A 87 -6.67 4.86 1.99
C ILE A 87 -5.28 4.25 2.12
N PHE A 88 -4.43 4.47 1.11
CA PHE A 88 -3.05 4.01 1.09
C PHE A 88 -2.11 5.21 1.08
N VAL A 89 -1.18 5.24 2.04
CA VAL A 89 -0.05 6.17 2.05
C VAL A 89 1.23 5.35 1.84
N LEU A 90 1.79 5.47 0.63
CA LEU A 90 3.00 4.75 0.25
C LEU A 90 4.23 5.52 0.73
N ASN A 91 5.02 4.89 1.59
CA ASN A 91 6.22 5.46 2.17
C ASN A 91 7.34 5.52 1.13
N ARG A 92 7.95 6.70 0.96
CA ARG A 92 9.09 6.90 0.05
C ARG A 92 10.43 6.55 0.70
N ARG A 93 10.51 6.53 2.04
CA ARG A 93 11.75 6.33 2.81
C ARG A 93 11.96 4.89 3.27
N GLY A 94 10.94 4.05 3.20
CA GLY A 94 10.98 2.66 3.65
C GLY A 94 9.81 1.86 3.12
N LEU A 95 9.70 0.60 3.53
CA LEU A 95 8.63 -0.32 3.10
C LEU A 95 7.40 -0.31 4.02
N GLU A 96 7.48 0.42 5.13
CA GLU A 96 6.40 0.59 6.09
C GLU A 96 5.38 1.59 5.56
N ASN A 97 4.41 1.09 4.79
CA ASN A 97 3.28 1.86 4.27
C ASN A 97 2.15 1.92 5.29
N VAL A 98 1.33 2.97 5.21
CA VAL A 98 0.12 3.08 6.01
C VAL A 98 -1.09 2.70 5.17
N ILE A 99 -1.93 1.82 5.71
CA ILE A 99 -3.16 1.34 5.08
C ILE A 99 -4.27 1.56 6.09
N LEU A 100 -5.26 2.35 5.72
CA LEU A 100 -6.43 2.62 6.54
C LEU A 100 -7.66 2.04 5.85
N ASP A 101 -8.31 1.05 6.46
CA ASP A 101 -9.61 0.54 6.02
C ASP A 101 -10.71 1.52 6.47
N LEU A 102 -11.55 1.97 5.54
CA LEU A 102 -12.64 2.90 5.83
C LEU A 102 -13.79 2.24 6.61
N GLY A 103 -13.88 0.91 6.66
CA GLY A 103 -14.82 0.22 7.55
C GLY A 103 -14.48 0.39 9.04
N ASP A 104 -13.19 0.57 9.34
CA ASP A 104 -12.70 0.78 10.71
C ASP A 104 -12.83 2.24 11.17
N VAL A 105 -13.27 3.15 10.29
CA VAL A 105 -13.39 4.58 10.60
C VAL A 105 -14.77 4.87 11.21
N ALA A 106 -14.76 5.30 12.48
CA ALA A 106 -15.94 5.76 13.19
C ALA A 106 -16.37 7.16 12.74
N ASP A 107 -15.41 8.07 12.57
CA ASP A 107 -15.70 9.43 12.11
C ASP A 107 -14.54 10.05 11.32
N PHE A 108 -14.89 11.01 10.46
CA PHE A 108 -13.94 11.76 9.65
C PHE A 108 -14.30 13.25 9.65
N GLU A 109 -13.32 14.08 9.98
CA GLU A 109 -13.45 15.53 9.97
C GLU A 109 -12.15 16.19 9.45
N VAL A 110 -12.26 17.45 9.02
CA VAL A 110 -11.10 18.23 8.60
C VAL A 110 -10.97 19.43 9.52
N VAL A 111 -9.83 19.56 10.19
CA VAL A 111 -9.53 20.64 11.14
C VAL A 111 -8.15 21.19 10.82
N ASP A 112 -8.03 22.51 10.66
CA ASP A 112 -6.76 23.19 10.36
C ASP A 112 -5.96 22.53 9.23
N GLU A 113 -6.64 22.20 8.14
CA GLU A 113 -6.12 21.47 6.98
C GLU A 113 -5.70 20.00 7.19
N ILE A 114 -5.82 19.49 8.41
CA ILE A 114 -5.51 18.10 8.76
C ILE A 114 -6.77 17.24 8.63
N TYR A 115 -6.63 16.09 7.99
CA TYR A 115 -7.67 15.09 7.85
C TYR A 115 -7.63 14.22 9.09
N ILE A 116 -8.66 14.27 9.91
CA ILE A 116 -8.73 13.57 11.19
C ILE A 116 -9.69 12.40 11.05
N PHE A 117 -9.17 11.20 11.29
CA PHE A 117 -9.92 9.96 11.30
C PHE A 117 -9.98 9.42 12.73
N ARG A 118 -11.19 9.25 13.26
CA ARG A 118 -11.43 8.53 14.51
C ARG A 118 -11.71 7.08 14.18
N LEU A 119 -10.87 6.18 14.68
CA LEU A 119 -10.95 4.75 14.41
C LEU A 119 -11.78 4.05 15.48
N ARG A 120 -12.51 3.02 15.06
CA ARG A 120 -13.19 2.08 15.95
C ARG A 120 -12.10 1.33 16.72
N GLY A 121 -12.03 1.56 18.03
CA GLY A 121 -11.12 0.86 18.92
C GLY A 121 -11.58 -0.57 19.17
N GLY A 122 -10.63 -1.48 19.37
CA GLY A 122 -10.93 -2.76 20.04
C GLY A 122 -11.19 -2.53 21.52
N GLU A 123 -11.90 -3.46 22.18
CA GLU A 123 -12.27 -3.37 23.60
C GLU A 123 -11.08 -3.06 24.54
N GLU A 124 -9.86 -3.46 24.17
CA GLU A 124 -8.64 -3.25 24.98
C GLU A 124 -7.85 -1.99 24.60
N ASP A 125 -8.01 -1.45 23.39
CA ASP A 125 -7.06 -0.51 22.78
C ASP A 125 -7.52 0.95 22.79
N GLY A 126 -8.73 1.21 23.29
CA GLY A 126 -9.34 2.55 23.32
C GLY A 126 -9.59 3.13 21.92
N SER A 127 -10.26 4.29 21.88
CA SER A 127 -10.48 5.02 20.63
C SER A 127 -9.15 5.57 20.11
N LYS A 128 -8.75 5.18 18.90
CA LYS A 128 -7.53 5.66 18.24
C LYS A 128 -7.89 6.78 17.27
N VAL A 129 -7.04 7.80 17.19
CA VAL A 129 -7.21 8.93 16.26
C VAL A 129 -5.98 9.01 15.36
N MET A 130 -6.21 9.17 14.06
CA MET A 130 -5.18 9.29 13.03
C MET A 130 -5.34 10.62 12.29
N GLY A 131 -4.26 11.38 12.17
CA GLY A 131 -4.22 12.61 11.37
C GLY A 131 -3.41 12.41 10.08
N ILE A 132 -3.93 12.88 8.95
CA ILE A 132 -3.21 12.93 7.67
C ILE A 132 -3.17 14.38 7.21
N TRP A 133 -1.97 14.89 6.96
CA TRP A 133 -1.81 16.16 6.26
C TRP A 133 -1.37 15.88 4.83
N ILE A 134 -2.09 16.44 3.86
CA ILE A 134 -1.72 16.38 2.45
C ILE A 134 -1.17 17.73 2.01
N HIS A 135 -0.17 17.72 1.13
CA HIS A 135 0.15 18.93 0.38
C HIS A 135 -0.88 19.09 -0.73
N ALA A 136 -1.38 20.30 -0.92
CA ALA A 136 -2.32 20.62 -1.98
C ALA A 136 -1.82 21.87 -2.71
N ASP A 137 -1.61 21.73 -4.02
CA ASP A 137 -1.19 22.84 -4.88
C ASP A 137 -2.33 23.85 -5.11
N LYS A 138 -3.57 23.45 -4.78
CA LYS A 138 -4.79 24.23 -4.92
C LYS A 138 -5.70 24.03 -3.72
N ASP A 139 -6.37 25.09 -3.29
CA ASP A 139 -7.26 25.07 -2.11
C ASP A 139 -8.45 24.10 -2.27
N ASP A 140 -8.96 23.97 -3.50
CA ASP A 140 -10.08 23.08 -3.84
C ASP A 140 -9.73 21.59 -3.74
N THR A 141 -8.46 21.23 -3.86
CA THR A 141 -8.01 19.83 -3.84
C THR A 141 -8.30 19.19 -2.49
N ARG A 142 -8.08 19.93 -1.40
CA ARG A 142 -8.40 19.43 -0.05
C ARG A 142 -9.91 19.25 0.13
N VAL A 143 -10.70 20.20 -0.36
CA VAL A 143 -12.17 20.19 -0.23
C VAL A 143 -12.78 19.04 -1.02
N MET A 144 -12.34 18.85 -2.27
CA MET A 144 -12.81 17.77 -3.14
C MET A 144 -12.42 16.40 -2.59
N ASN A 145 -11.19 16.22 -2.12
CA ASN A 145 -10.75 14.96 -1.52
C ASN A 145 -11.53 14.64 -0.23
N ALA A 146 -11.79 15.63 0.61
CA ALA A 146 -12.62 15.44 1.80
C ALA A 146 -14.05 15.00 1.43
N ALA A 147 -14.67 15.64 0.44
CA ALA A 147 -15.99 15.26 -0.05
C ALA A 147 -16.02 13.81 -0.59
N LEU A 148 -14.99 13.41 -1.36
CA LEU A 148 -14.84 12.04 -1.85
C LEU A 148 -14.71 11.02 -0.72
N ILE A 149 -13.93 11.31 0.31
CA ILE A 149 -13.74 10.43 1.47
C ILE A 149 -15.06 10.28 2.23
N THR A 150 -15.76 11.38 2.51
CA THR A 150 -17.07 11.37 3.18
C THR A 150 -18.09 10.53 2.41
N GLU A 151 -18.16 10.70 1.10
CA GLU A 151 -19.08 9.95 0.25
C GLU A 151 -18.71 8.46 0.19
N THR A 152 -17.42 8.15 0.16
CA THR A 152 -16.94 6.76 0.19
C THR A 152 -17.28 6.09 1.52
N LEU A 153 -17.09 6.78 2.65
CA LEU A 153 -17.47 6.29 3.98
C LEU A 153 -18.97 5.99 4.06
N ARG A 154 -19.81 6.86 3.47
CA ARG A 154 -21.26 6.63 3.38
C ARG A 154 -21.59 5.34 2.64
N HIS A 155 -20.95 5.09 1.50
CA HIS A 155 -21.16 3.86 0.73
C HIS A 155 -20.72 2.60 1.47
N VAL A 156 -19.57 2.64 2.17
CA VAL A 156 -19.09 1.52 2.98
C VAL A 156 -20.13 1.17 4.06
N ARG A 157 -20.63 2.17 4.79
CA ARG A 157 -21.64 1.97 5.86
C ARG A 157 -22.93 1.34 5.36
N ILE A 158 -23.47 1.85 4.25
CA ILE A 158 -24.70 1.31 3.66
C ILE A 158 -24.52 -0.16 3.25
N ALA A 159 -23.36 -0.50 2.69
CA ALA A 159 -23.11 -1.85 2.26
C ALA A 159 -22.83 -2.81 3.43
N GLU A 160 -22.22 -2.33 4.52
CA GLU A 160 -22.12 -3.07 5.78
C GLU A 160 -23.51 -3.39 6.34
N GLU A 161 -24.42 -2.41 6.38
CA GLU A 161 -25.80 -2.60 6.83
C GLU A 161 -26.56 -3.60 5.96
N GLN A 162 -26.45 -3.49 4.63
CA GLN A 162 -27.09 -4.41 3.69
C GLN A 162 -26.58 -5.85 3.87
N ASN A 163 -25.30 -6.03 4.14
CA ASN A 163 -24.73 -7.35 4.43
C ASN A 163 -25.16 -7.89 5.81
N ALA A 164 -25.30 -7.04 6.83
CA ALA A 164 -25.81 -7.45 8.13
C ALA A 164 -27.26 -7.97 8.05
N VAL A 165 -28.10 -7.34 7.21
CA VAL A 165 -29.48 -7.78 6.98
C VAL A 165 -29.55 -9.06 6.16
N ALA A 166 -28.67 -9.22 5.15
CA ALA A 166 -28.64 -10.42 4.30
C ALA A 166 -28.07 -11.67 5.01
N GLY A 167 -27.17 -11.49 5.99
CA GLY A 167 -26.57 -12.59 6.77
C GLY A 167 -27.37 -13.02 8.00
N GLY A 168 -28.48 -12.35 8.33
CA GLY A 168 -29.27 -12.56 9.55
C GLY A 168 -30.54 -13.41 9.41
N GLY A 169 -30.76 -14.07 8.27
CA GLY A 169 -31.89 -14.98 8.11
C GLY A 169 -31.63 -16.33 8.80
N PRO A 170 -32.62 -16.95 9.49
CA PRO A 170 -32.44 -18.29 10.02
C PRO A 170 -32.15 -19.25 8.86
N ALA A 171 -31.01 -19.94 8.91
CA ALA A 171 -30.68 -20.96 7.94
C ALA A 171 -31.84 -21.98 7.89
N PRO A 172 -32.38 -22.32 6.71
CA PRO A 172 -33.23 -23.50 6.62
C PRO A 172 -32.36 -24.69 7.02
N GLN A 173 -32.70 -25.35 8.12
CA GLN A 173 -32.27 -26.72 8.35
C GLN A 173 -32.84 -27.57 7.21
N GLU A 174 -32.08 -27.67 6.12
CA GLU A 174 -32.30 -28.70 5.12
C GLU A 174 -31.96 -30.02 5.80
N GLU A 175 -33.01 -30.73 6.19
CA GLU A 175 -32.98 -32.08 6.75
C GLU A 175 -32.42 -33.02 5.66
N LEU A 176 -31.09 -33.07 5.56
CA LEU A 176 -30.37 -33.94 4.65
C LEU A 176 -30.56 -35.39 5.12
N GLY A 177 -31.27 -36.17 4.30
CA GLY A 177 -31.59 -37.56 4.58
C GLY A 177 -30.36 -38.44 4.87
N PRO A 178 -30.57 -39.63 5.47
CA PRO A 178 -29.52 -40.45 6.09
C PRO A 178 -28.33 -40.83 5.19
N ALA A 179 -28.49 -40.77 3.86
CA ALA A 179 -27.50 -41.23 2.91
C ALA A 179 -26.35 -40.23 2.64
N MET A 180 -26.53 -38.92 2.86
CA MET A 180 -25.48 -37.92 2.62
C MET A 180 -24.51 -37.72 3.80
N GLN A 181 -24.79 -38.34 4.96
CA GLN A 181 -23.91 -38.26 6.14
C GLN A 181 -22.69 -39.20 6.07
N ALA A 182 -22.57 -40.01 5.00
CA ALA A 182 -21.54 -41.05 4.89
C ALA A 182 -20.26 -40.63 4.14
N ILE A 183 -20.23 -39.46 3.48
CA ILE A 183 -19.03 -38.98 2.76
C ILE A 183 -18.55 -37.69 3.42
N GLY A 184 -17.58 -37.83 4.32
CA GLY A 184 -16.89 -36.69 4.94
C GLY A 184 -17.37 -36.36 6.34
N ARG A 185 -17.25 -37.31 7.27
CA ARG A 185 -17.43 -37.05 8.71
C ARG A 185 -16.34 -36.06 9.13
N ARG A 186 -16.72 -34.79 9.35
CA ARG A 186 -15.86 -33.77 9.93
C ARG A 186 -15.64 -34.16 11.39
N LEU A 187 -14.45 -34.67 11.70
CA LEU A 187 -14.07 -35.03 13.07
C LEU A 187 -14.21 -33.78 13.96
N SER A 188 -15.13 -33.85 14.92
CA SER A 188 -15.25 -32.84 15.97
C SER A 188 -14.10 -33.02 16.96
N LEU A 189 -13.56 -31.93 17.52
CA LEU A 189 -12.52 -31.99 18.55
C LEU A 189 -12.92 -32.85 19.76
N SER A 190 -14.22 -33.02 20.01
CA SER A 190 -14.77 -33.89 21.06
C SER A 190 -14.60 -35.39 20.78
N ASP A 191 -14.40 -35.80 19.52
CA ASP A 191 -14.05 -37.18 19.14
C ASP A 191 -12.54 -37.44 19.22
N LEU A 192 -11.72 -36.38 19.24
CA LEU A 192 -10.25 -36.46 19.29
C LEU A 192 -9.71 -36.53 20.72
N PHE A 193 -10.44 -35.98 21.69
CA PHE A 193 -10.12 -36.06 23.11
C PHE A 193 -11.12 -36.96 23.82
N GLY A 194 -10.81 -38.25 23.84
CA GLY A 194 -11.62 -39.25 24.55
C GLY A 194 -11.89 -38.86 26.00
N ALA A 195 -13.15 -39.00 26.39
CA ALA A 195 -13.61 -38.87 27.76
C ALA A 195 -12.80 -39.78 28.70
N GLN A 196 -11.96 -39.19 29.54
CA GLN A 196 -11.47 -39.86 30.75
C GLN A 196 -12.56 -39.74 31.83
N ASN A 197 -13.61 -40.54 31.73
CA ASN A 197 -14.44 -40.86 32.89
C ASN A 197 -13.80 -42.03 33.64
N GLY A 198 -12.85 -41.70 34.53
CA GLY A 198 -12.38 -42.61 35.56
C GLY A 198 -13.37 -42.71 36.71
N VAL A 199 -14.26 -43.71 36.62
CA VAL A 199 -14.77 -44.58 37.69
C VAL A 199 -14.90 -43.97 39.11
N LYS A 200 -16.15 -43.75 39.54
CA LYS A 200 -16.52 -43.92 40.95
C LYS A 200 -16.81 -45.41 41.18
N GLY A 201 -16.05 -46.01 42.09
CA GLY A 201 -16.29 -47.27 42.76
C GLY A 201 -15.75 -47.13 44.17
#